data_AF-A0A817MX51-F1
#
_entry.id   AF-A0A817MX51-F1
#
_cell.length_a   1.000
_cell.length_b   1.000
_cell.length_c   1.000
_cell.angle_alpha   90.00
_cell.angle_beta   90.00
_cell.angle_gamma   90.00
#
_symmetry.space_group_name_H-M   'P 1'
#
loop_
_entity.id
_entity.type
_entity.pdbx_description
1 polymer ?
#
loop_
_entity_poly.entity_id
_entity_poly.type
_entity_poly.pdbx_seq_one_letter_code
_entity_poly.pdbx_strand_id
1 'polypeptide(L)'
;MSVTVTLNLIQQSLTIVLGVLLVIGVFGNIFNCLVFLRKRLRSNACSVFFAAASIANMTVMIYYIIPTIHSVYNSPPENENLVYCKLR
;
A
#
# COMPACT_ATOMS: atom_id res chain seq x y z
N MET A 1 3.27 24.99 22.78
CA MET A 1 2.56 24.01 21.91
C MET A 1 2.89 22.64 22.45
N SER A 2 1.92 21.83 22.86
CA SER A 2 2.18 20.54 23.51
C SER A 2 2.58 19.48 22.48
N VAL A 3 3.48 18.57 22.87
CA VAL A 3 3.97 17.45 22.03
C VAL A 3 2.83 16.60 21.46
N THR A 4 1.72 16.50 22.20
CA THR A 4 0.50 15.79 21.79
C THR A 4 -0.20 16.43 20.60
N VAL A 5 -0.20 17.76 20.48
CA VAL A 5 -0.84 18.47 19.38
C VAL A 5 -0.03 18.34 18.10
N THR A 6 1.30 18.43 18.20
CA THR A 6 2.19 18.22 17.06
C THR A 6 2.14 16.79 16.53
N LEU A 7 2.05 15.79 17.42
CA LEU A 7 1.95 14.39 17.02
C LEU A 7 0.64 14.11 16.27
N ASN A 8 -0.48 14.65 16.76
CA ASN A 8 -1.79 14.44 16.15
C ASN A 8 -1.89 15.07 14.75
N LEU A 9 -1.29 16.26 14.57
CA LEU A 9 -1.21 16.91 13.25
C LEU A 9 -0.39 16.08 12.25
N ILE A 10 0.77 15.55 12.66
CA ILE A 10 1.61 14.70 11.81
C ILE A 10 0.85 13.41 11.46
N GLN A 11 0.20 12.78 12.43
CA GLN A 11 -0.55 11.55 12.24
C GLN A 11 -1.72 11.73 11.27
N GLN A 12 -2.42 12.87 11.36
CA GLN A 12 -3.51 13.21 10.44
C GLN A 12 -3.00 13.49 9.02
N SER A 13 -1.92 14.24 8.86
CA SER A 13 -1.29 14.47 7.55
C SER A 13 -0.82 13.16 6.91
N LEU A 14 -0.20 12.28 7.69
CA LEU A 14 0.30 10.99 7.21
C LEU A 14 -0.84 10.08 6.75
N THR A 15 -1.94 10.03 7.50
CA THR A 15 -3.13 9.23 7.16
C THR A 15 -3.75 9.66 5.84
N ILE A 16 -3.88 10.98 5.61
CA ILE A 16 -4.41 11.52 4.36
C ILE A 16 -3.52 11.16 3.17
N VAL A 17 -2.21 11.37 3.31
CA VAL A 17 -1.24 11.06 2.23
C VAL A 17 -1.24 9.57 1.90
N LEU A 18 -1.21 8.71 2.92
CA LEU A 18 -1.26 7.26 2.75
C LEU A 18 -2.58 6.78 2.12
N GLY A 19 -3.71 7.38 2.49
CA GLY A 19 -5.01 7.10 1.88
C GLY A 19 -5.04 7.46 0.40
N VAL A 20 -4.53 8.64 0.03
CA VAL A 20 -4.44 9.09 -1.37
C VAL A 20 -3.50 8.17 -2.16
N LEU A 21 -2.34 7.81 -1.60
CA LEU A 21 -1.40 6.88 -2.22
C LEU A 21 -2.01 5.49 -2.43
N LEU A 22 -2.83 5.00 -1.49
CA LEU A 22 -3.52 3.72 -1.62
C LEU A 22 -4.51 3.76 -2.78
N VAL A 23 -5.34 4.80 -2.87
CA VAL A 23 -6.33 4.93 -3.96
C VAL A 23 -5.62 5.01 -5.31
N ILE A 24 -4.69 5.96 -5.48
CA ILE A 24 -3.97 6.15 -6.74
C ILE A 24 -3.15 4.90 -7.08
N GLY A 25 -2.49 4.30 -6.10
CA GLY A 25 -1.67 3.11 -6.26
C GLY A 25 -2.46 1.87 -6.67
N VAL A 26 -3.63 1.63 -6.07
CA VAL A 26 -4.52 0.53 -6.46
C VAL A 26 -5.01 0.73 -7.89
N PHE A 27 -5.59 1.90 -8.20
CA PHE A 27 -6.08 2.16 -9.57
C PHE A 27 -4.95 2.09 -10.59
N GLY A 28 -3.79 2.72 -10.33
CA GLY A 28 -2.64 2.70 -11.21
C GLY A 28 -2.11 1.29 -11.48
N ASN A 29 -2.00 0.45 -10.44
CA ASN A 29 -1.55 -0.93 -10.60
C ASN A 29 -2.60 -1.82 -11.29
N ILE A 30 -3.91 -1.58 -11.10
CA ILE A 30 -4.99 -2.25 -11.85
C ILE A 30 -4.85 -1.93 -13.34
N PHE A 31 -4.72 -0.64 -13.68
CA PHE A 31 -4.56 -0.21 -15.07
C PHE A 31 -3.30 -0.77 -15.70
N ASN A 32 -2.17 -0.77 -14.98
CA ASN A 32 -0.93 -1.40 -15.45
C ASN A 32 -1.13 -2.89 -15.73
N CYS A 33 -1.77 -3.63 -14.81
CA CYS A 33 -2.09 -5.04 -15.04
C CYS A 33 -2.97 -5.21 -16.30
N LEU A 34 -4.06 -4.45 -16.44
CA LEU A 34 -4.95 -4.55 -17.59
C LEU A 34 -4.24 -4.26 -18.93
N VAL A 35 -3.32 -3.30 -18.94
CA VAL A 35 -2.53 -2.95 -20.12
C VAL A 35 -1.52 -4.05 -20.46
N PHE A 36 -0.75 -4.53 -19.47
CA PHE A 36 0.28 -5.54 -19.69
C PHE A 36 -0.28 -6.95 -19.94
N LEU A 37 -1.49 -7.27 -19.44
CA LEU A 37 -2.16 -8.55 -19.71
C LEU A 37 -2.75 -8.66 -21.12
N ARG A 38 -2.82 -7.57 -21.91
CA ARG A 38 -3.30 -7.65 -23.30
C ARG A 38 -2.39 -8.57 -24.14
N LYS A 39 -3.02 -9.50 -24.89
CA LYS A 39 -2.38 -10.51 -25.76
C LYS A 39 -1.26 -9.96 -26.66
N ARG A 40 -1.38 -8.71 -27.12
CA ARG A 40 -0.40 -8.05 -28.01
C ARG A 40 0.93 -7.72 -27.31
N LEU A 41 0.92 -7.46 -26.00
CA LEU A 41 2.09 -7.06 -25.22
C LEU A 41 2.80 -8.23 -24.53
N ARG A 42 2.06 -9.31 -24.23
CA ARG A 42 2.56 -10.52 -23.53
C ARG A 42 3.73 -11.25 -24.22
N SER A 43 4.03 -10.92 -25.48
CA SER A 43 5.19 -11.49 -26.20
C SER A 43 6.53 -10.91 -25.75
N ASN A 44 6.54 -9.76 -25.05
CA ASN A 44 7.76 -9.14 -24.54
C ASN A 44 8.01 -9.53 -23.09
N ALA A 45 9.18 -10.10 -22.79
CA ALA A 45 9.60 -10.45 -21.43
C ALA A 45 9.50 -9.26 -20.46
N CYS A 46 9.84 -8.05 -20.93
CA CYS A 46 9.74 -6.81 -20.17
C CYS A 46 8.31 -6.52 -19.68
N SER A 47 7.29 -6.79 -20.49
CA SER A 47 5.88 -6.59 -20.09
C SER A 47 5.44 -7.51 -18.95
N VAL A 48 5.99 -8.72 -18.90
CA VAL A 48 5.71 -9.69 -17.84
C VAL A 48 6.36 -9.26 -16.52
N PHE A 49 7.59 -8.73 -16.58
CA PHE A 49 8.25 -8.14 -15.41
C PHE A 49 7.47 -6.94 -14.86
N PHE A 50 6.99 -6.04 -15.72
CA PHE A 50 6.18 -4.91 -15.27
C PHE A 50 4.82 -5.33 -14.69
N ALA A 51 4.19 -6.38 -15.24
CA ALA A 51 2.98 -6.95 -14.66
C ALA A 51 3.26 -7.56 -13.27
N ALA A 52 4.33 -8.35 -13.13
CA ALA A 52 4.73 -8.94 -11.86
C ALA A 52 5.08 -7.86 -10.80
N ALA A 53 5.79 -6.80 -11.21
CA ALA A 53 6.08 -5.65 -10.35
C ALA A 53 4.80 -4.92 -9.90
N SER A 54 3.79 -4.79 -10.78
CA SER A 54 2.50 -4.18 -10.42
C SER A 54 1.73 -5.02 -9.39
N ILE A 55 1.78 -6.35 -9.51
CA ILE A 55 1.19 -7.29 -8.53
C ILE A 55 1.94 -7.25 -7.19
N ALA A 56 3.27 -7.20 -7.23
CA ALA A 56 4.09 -7.05 -6.02
C ALA A 56 3.79 -5.72 -5.31
N ASN A 57 3.67 -4.62 -6.06
CA ASN A 57 3.32 -3.31 -5.51
C ASN A 57 1.93 -3.31 -4.86
N MET A 58 0.93 -3.98 -5.46
CA MET A 58 -0.37 -4.16 -4.81
C MET A 58 -0.24 -4.92 -3.49
N THR A 59 0.55 -5.99 -3.48
CA THR A 59 0.78 -6.81 -2.30
C THR A 59 1.39 -5.97 -1.17
N VAL A 60 2.43 -5.20 -1.47
CA VAL A 60 3.08 -4.28 -0.52
C VAL A 60 2.09 -3.24 0.00
N MET A 61 1.28 -2.61 -0.87
CA MET A 61 0.29 -1.63 -0.44
C MET A 61 -0.73 -2.24 0.54
N ILE A 62 -1.20 -3.46 0.28
CA ILE A 62 -2.15 -4.16 1.15
C ILE A 62 -1.52 -4.48 2.51
N TYR A 63 -0.29 -5.00 2.54
CA TYR A 63 0.35 -5.43 3.78
C TYR A 63 0.96 -4.30 4.60
N TYR A 64 1.31 -3.15 4.02
CA TYR A 64 1.92 -2.04 4.75
C TYR A 64 0.96 -0.88 5.00
N ILE A 65 0.21 -0.44 3.99
CA ILE A 65 -0.60 0.77 4.11
C ILE A 65 -1.87 0.51 4.94
N ILE A 66 -2.54 -0.62 4.72
CA ILE A 66 -3.77 -0.97 5.46
C ILE A 66 -3.53 -1.06 6.99
N PRO A 67 -2.55 -1.82 7.49
CA PRO A 67 -2.31 -1.88 8.93
C PRO A 67 -1.79 -0.55 9.51
N THR A 68 -1.10 0.27 8.71
CA THR A 68 -0.67 1.62 9.13
C THR A 68 -1.87 2.57 9.29
N ILE A 69 -2.89 2.46 8.45
CA ILE A 69 -4.14 3.22 8.64
C ILE A 69 -4.93 2.64 9.81
N HIS A 70 -4.95 1.32 9.97
CA HIS A 70 -5.63 0.67 11.09
C HIS A 70 -5.05 1.06 12.45
N SER A 71 -3.73 1.15 12.57
CA SER A 71 -3.04 1.53 13.81
C SER A 71 -3.27 2.99 14.24
N VAL A 72 -3.80 3.84 13.35
CA VAL A 72 -4.18 5.22 13.68
C VAL A 72 -5.47 5.27 14.49
N TYR A 73 -6.39 4.34 14.25
CA TYR A 73 -7.73 4.32 14.88
C TYR A 73 -7.89 3.22 15.94
N ASN A 74 -7.16 2.12 15.81
CA ASN A 74 -7.21 0.96 16.69
C ASN A 74 -5.80 0.60 17.17
N SER A 75 -5.71 -0.28 18.18
CA SER A 75 -4.42 -0.86 18.57
C SER A 75 -3.73 -1.52 17.38
N PRO A 76 -2.40 -1.39 17.25
CA PRO A 76 -1.68 -1.90 16.10
C PRO A 76 -1.77 -3.44 16.08
N PRO A 77 -2.12 -4.07 14.94
CA PRO A 77 -2.40 -5.50 14.85
C PRO A 77 -1.17 -6.39 15.12
N GLU A 78 0.01 -5.80 15.07
CA GLU A 78 1.30 -6.38 15.46
C GLU A 78 1.39 -6.73 16.96
N ASN A 79 0.60 -6.07 17.82
CA ASN A 79 0.53 -6.42 19.24
C ASN A 79 -0.40 -7.60 19.50
N GLU A 80 -1.33 -7.88 18.60
CA GLU A 80 -2.32 -8.95 18.75
C GLU A 80 -1.92 -10.23 18.02
N ASN A 81 -1.07 -10.14 16.99
CA ASN A 81 -0.74 -11.29 16.16
C ASN A 81 0.75 -11.33 15.75
N LEU A 82 1.46 -12.35 16.23
CA LEU A 82 2.88 -12.62 15.93
C LEU A 82 3.17 -12.73 14.43
N VAL A 83 2.19 -13.19 13.64
CA VAL A 83 2.33 -13.28 12.19
C VAL A 83 2.44 -11.90 11.55
N TYR A 84 1.62 -10.94 11.98
CA TYR A 84 1.67 -9.56 11.49
C TYR A 84 2.94 -8.84 11.93
N CYS A 85 3.45 -9.15 13.13
CA CYS A 85 4.73 -8.61 13.62
C CYS A 85 5.93 -9.09 12.76
N LYS A 86 5.95 -10.35 12.31
CA LYS A 86 7.01 -10.87 11.43
C LYS A 86 6.91 -10.40 9.98
N LEU A 87 5.73 -9.97 9.54
CA LEU A 87 5.46 -9.57 8.16
C LEU A 87 5.77 -8.08 7.89
N ARG A 88 5.82 -7.29 8.96
CA ARG A 88 6.28 -5.90 8.97
C ARG A 88 7.80 -5.83 8.92
#